data_AF-W7EST3-F1
#
_entry.id   AF-W7EST3-F1
#
_cell.length_a   1.000
_cell.length_b   1.000
_cell.length_c   1.000
_cell.angle_alpha   90.00
_cell.angle_beta   90.00
_cell.angle_gamma   90.00
#
_symmetry.space_group_name_H-M   'P 1'
#
loop_
_entity.id
_entity.type
_entity.pdbx_description
1 polymer ?
#
loop_
_entity_poly.entity_id
_entity_poly.type
_entity_poly.pdbx_seq_one_letter_code
_entity_poly.pdbx_strand_id
1 'polypeptide(L)'
;MKLSVAFVAALASSVLAIGIQARVHGNYQHLSQPSTQDSTVLRVQCRSITRDAENANQVVTRDNWAGAMLSKKLCAGNFASATGRFTIPIPKHTGASNDTEWGSAWVGISDYTFESQLQGGVDWTVERSGKVSYTAWYEGFRYEPSYLDDFNVTGGDEIQVDIATTSTTTGNVRLINISTGNNISMDVTSPPDTFLTSDNAEWIMEYFSGGGRLALADFGRVVFTNASAKMSTGRVEDLRGATIIKMVLDDKLVADSVIDSLSQIAIKYVK
;
A
#
# COMPACT_ATOMS: atom_id res chain seq x y z
N MET A 1 64.50 -1.55 -4.34
CA MET A 1 65.64 -0.73 -3.92
C MET A 1 66.19 0.05 -5.11
N LYS A 2 65.94 1.37 -5.15
CA LYS A 2 66.87 2.43 -5.58
C LYS A 2 66.12 3.76 -5.43
N LEU A 3 66.48 4.48 -4.37
CA LEU A 3 66.23 5.91 -4.19
C LEU A 3 67.04 6.69 -5.24
N SER A 4 66.53 7.85 -5.66
CA SER A 4 67.35 9.07 -5.78
C SER A 4 66.47 10.31 -5.54
N VAL A 5 66.98 11.14 -4.64
CA VAL A 5 66.47 12.41 -4.10
C VAL A 5 67.39 13.52 -4.60
N ALA A 6 66.86 14.72 -4.86
CA ALA A 6 67.46 16.05 -4.57
C ALA A 6 66.68 17.16 -5.32
N PHE A 7 66.01 18.09 -4.62
CA PHE A 7 66.48 19.40 -4.11
C PHE A 7 66.71 20.45 -5.23
N VAL A 8 66.39 21.75 -5.16
CA VAL A 8 65.47 22.67 -4.45
C VAL A 8 65.84 24.09 -4.95
N ALA A 9 64.84 24.97 -5.08
CA ALA A 9 64.82 26.46 -5.03
C ALA A 9 65.64 27.36 -5.99
N ALA A 10 64.96 28.38 -6.55
CA ALA A 10 65.09 29.83 -6.24
C ALA A 10 64.33 30.66 -7.32
N LEU A 11 63.23 31.36 -6.98
CA LEU A 11 63.10 32.80 -6.67
C LEU A 11 63.51 33.79 -7.79
N ALA A 12 62.55 34.57 -8.30
CA ALA A 12 62.69 36.01 -8.59
C ALA A 12 61.32 36.64 -8.94
N SER A 13 61.15 37.89 -8.53
CA SER A 13 59.89 38.64 -8.46
C SER A 13 59.76 39.71 -9.56
N SER A 14 58.50 40.04 -9.88
CA SER A 14 57.94 41.36 -10.28
C SER A 14 58.31 42.02 -11.63
N VAL A 15 57.31 42.50 -12.38
CA VAL A 15 56.96 43.93 -12.61
C VAL A 15 56.04 44.14 -13.84
N LEU A 16 54.89 44.80 -13.58
CA LEU A 16 54.05 45.75 -14.37
C LEU A 16 53.48 45.48 -15.80
N ALA A 17 52.39 46.22 -16.03
CA ALA A 17 51.23 46.05 -16.91
C ALA A 17 51.30 46.75 -18.29
N ILE A 18 50.14 46.77 -18.98
CA ILE A 18 49.70 47.47 -20.22
C ILE A 18 49.83 46.56 -21.45
N GLY A 19 48.85 46.33 -22.33
CA GLY A 19 47.48 46.80 -22.53
C GLY A 19 47.02 46.46 -23.96
N ILE A 20 45.70 46.46 -24.18
CA ILE A 20 44.96 46.47 -25.47
C ILE A 20 44.61 45.11 -26.12
N GLN A 21 43.31 45.07 -26.46
CA GLN A 21 42.45 43.97 -26.88
C GLN A 21 42.75 43.39 -28.26
N ALA A 22 42.46 42.10 -28.43
CA ALA A 22 41.97 41.54 -29.68
C ALA A 22 40.71 40.70 -29.40
N ARG A 23 39.60 41.11 -30.00
CA ARG A 23 38.30 40.42 -30.03
C ARG A 23 38.46 39.02 -30.64
N VAL A 24 37.99 38.00 -29.94
CA VAL A 24 37.50 36.76 -30.54
C VAL A 24 36.04 36.62 -30.13
N HIS A 25 35.14 36.60 -31.13
CA HIS A 25 33.72 36.35 -30.93
C HIS A 25 33.54 34.86 -30.58
N GLY A 26 33.34 34.56 -29.30
CA GLY A 26 32.85 33.26 -28.85
C GLY A 26 31.32 33.32 -28.76
N ASN A 27 30.63 32.54 -29.59
CA ASN A 27 29.22 32.23 -29.40
C ASN A 27 29.08 31.37 -28.14
N TYR A 28 28.89 32.01 -26.99
CA TYR A 28 28.39 31.33 -25.80
C TYR A 28 26.88 31.21 -25.93
N GLN A 29 26.42 30.05 -26.39
CA GLN A 29 25.05 29.63 -26.13
C GLN A 29 24.88 29.58 -24.61
N HIS A 30 23.98 30.42 -24.10
CA HIS A 30 23.56 30.42 -22.71
C HIS A 30 22.88 29.07 -22.44
N LEU A 31 23.64 28.10 -21.92
CA LEU A 31 23.05 26.90 -21.32
C LEU A 31 22.24 27.39 -20.11
N SER A 32 20.91 27.35 -20.23
CA SER A 32 20.01 27.59 -19.12
C SER A 32 20.34 26.59 -18.01
N GLN A 33 20.76 27.09 -16.84
CA GLN A 33 20.88 26.27 -15.65
C GLN A 33 19.53 25.60 -15.37
N PRO A 34 19.50 24.32 -14.95
CA PRO A 34 18.26 23.69 -14.54
C PRO A 34 17.71 24.48 -13.35
N SER A 35 16.41 24.78 -13.35
CA SER A 35 15.79 25.46 -12.22
C SER A 35 16.00 24.61 -10.97
N THR A 36 16.81 25.08 -10.03
CA THR A 36 16.84 24.53 -8.68
C THR A 36 15.47 24.79 -8.09
N GLN A 37 14.60 23.79 -8.13
CA GLN A 37 13.28 23.87 -7.54
C GLN A 37 13.48 24.20 -6.07
N ASP A 38 13.08 25.41 -5.68
CA ASP A 38 13.41 25.97 -4.37
C ASP A 38 12.77 25.09 -3.28
N SER A 39 13.63 24.31 -2.60
CA SER A 39 13.23 23.43 -1.50
C SER A 39 12.46 24.16 -0.40
N THR A 40 12.61 25.49 -0.32
CA THR A 40 11.91 26.37 0.60
C THR A 40 10.43 26.54 0.21
N VAL A 41 10.12 26.66 -1.08
CA VAL A 41 8.73 26.79 -1.58
C VAL A 41 7.98 25.46 -1.43
N LEU A 42 8.62 24.34 -1.78
CA LEU A 42 8.07 22.99 -1.54
C LEU A 42 7.82 22.76 -0.05
N ARG A 43 8.76 23.10 0.84
CA ARG A 43 8.57 22.97 2.30
C ARG A 43 7.44 23.86 2.85
N VAL A 44 7.26 25.07 2.32
CA VAL A 44 6.17 25.97 2.70
C VAL A 44 4.82 25.42 2.22
N GLN A 45 4.76 24.90 1.00
CA GLN A 45 3.57 24.26 0.43
C GLN A 45 3.19 22.97 1.17
N CYS A 46 4.16 22.14 1.55
CA CYS A 46 3.90 20.96 2.38
C CYS A 46 3.37 21.35 3.78
N ARG A 47 3.89 22.43 4.40
CA ARG A 47 3.44 22.89 5.72
C ARG A 47 2.03 23.50 5.70
N SER A 48 1.65 24.23 4.65
CA SER A 48 0.30 24.78 4.54
C SER A 48 -0.73 23.70 4.27
N ILE A 49 -0.44 22.73 3.40
CA ILE A 49 -1.36 21.62 3.06
C ILE A 49 -1.55 20.64 4.23
N THR A 50 -0.55 20.45 5.10
CA THR A 50 -0.71 19.62 6.31
C THR A 50 -1.70 20.17 7.34
N ARG A 51 -2.09 21.46 7.25
CA ARG A 51 -3.08 22.06 8.17
C ARG A 51 -4.53 21.98 7.67
N ASP A 52 -4.75 21.74 6.38
CA ASP A 52 -6.07 21.77 5.75
C ASP A 52 -6.55 20.41 5.23
N ALA A 53 -5.79 19.33 5.45
CA ALA A 53 -6.27 17.97 5.15
C ALA A 53 -7.37 17.60 6.15
N GLU A 54 -8.62 17.79 5.72
CA GLU A 54 -9.85 17.51 6.46
C GLU A 54 -9.71 16.21 7.29
N ASN A 55 -9.87 16.35 8.61
CA ASN A 55 -9.95 15.21 9.54
C ASN A 55 -11.27 14.42 9.39
N ALA A 56 -12.06 14.71 8.38
CA ALA A 56 -13.31 14.03 8.10
C ALA A 56 -13.04 12.83 7.19
N ASN A 57 -13.57 11.67 7.57
CA ASN A 57 -13.51 10.49 6.73
C ASN A 57 -14.42 10.72 5.51
N GLN A 58 -13.88 10.51 4.31
CA GLN A 58 -14.68 10.50 3.09
C GLN A 58 -15.38 9.15 2.96
N VAL A 59 -16.57 9.12 2.37
CA VAL A 59 -17.31 7.87 2.10
C VAL A 59 -17.45 7.71 0.60
N VAL A 60 -17.04 6.55 0.08
CA VAL A 60 -17.16 6.17 -1.34
C VAL A 60 -17.85 4.81 -1.46
N THR A 61 -18.38 4.53 -2.65
CA THR A 61 -18.95 3.23 -3.00
C THR A 61 -18.11 2.53 -4.06
N ARG A 62 -18.02 1.21 -3.96
CA ARG A 62 -17.38 0.31 -4.94
C ARG A 62 -18.29 -0.88 -5.19
N ASP A 63 -18.12 -1.51 -6.33
CA ASP A 63 -18.87 -2.72 -6.74
C ASP A 63 -18.15 -4.02 -6.37
N ASN A 64 -17.01 -3.94 -5.71
CA ASN A 64 -16.25 -5.11 -5.25
C ASN A 64 -15.65 -4.99 -3.86
N TRP A 65 -15.44 -3.78 -3.32
CA TRP A 65 -14.78 -3.57 -2.03
C TRP A 65 -15.69 -2.92 -0.98
N ALA A 66 -15.48 -3.31 0.26
CA ALA A 66 -15.89 -2.57 1.45
C ALA A 66 -14.73 -2.54 2.46
N GLY A 67 -14.55 -1.45 3.19
CA GLY A 67 -13.51 -1.33 4.20
C GLY A 67 -13.02 0.09 4.41
N ALA A 68 -11.73 0.22 4.69
CA ALA A 68 -11.06 1.50 4.85
C ALA A 68 -9.77 1.55 4.02
N MET A 69 -9.45 2.74 3.52
CA MET A 69 -8.22 3.00 2.77
C MET A 69 -7.61 4.33 3.21
N LEU A 70 -6.32 4.33 3.51
CA LEU A 70 -5.52 5.52 3.65
C LEU A 70 -4.80 5.78 2.33
N SER A 71 -4.94 6.99 1.79
CA SER A 71 -4.15 7.44 0.64
C SER A 71 -3.06 8.40 1.11
N LYS A 72 -1.87 8.30 0.52
CA LYS A 72 -0.76 9.15 0.90
C LYS A 72 -1.11 10.63 0.68
N LYS A 73 -0.78 11.45 1.67
CA LYS A 73 -0.90 12.91 1.55
C LYS A 73 0.33 13.46 0.85
N LEU A 74 0.17 14.57 0.14
CA LEU A 74 1.31 15.25 -0.50
C LEU A 74 2.40 15.52 0.55
N CYS A 75 3.66 15.20 0.21
CA CYS A 75 4.83 15.32 1.08
C CYS A 75 4.86 14.43 2.34
N ALA A 76 3.95 13.48 2.53
CA ALA A 76 3.95 12.59 3.69
C ALA A 76 4.95 11.41 3.59
N GLY A 77 5.50 11.19 2.40
CA GLY A 77 6.17 9.94 2.03
C GLY A 77 5.18 8.93 1.44
N ASN A 78 5.64 7.71 1.21
CA ASN A 78 4.82 6.58 0.76
C ASN A 78 4.60 5.63 1.95
N PHE A 79 3.62 4.74 1.86
CA PHE A 79 3.48 3.67 2.85
C PHE A 79 4.66 2.71 2.76
N ALA A 80 5.21 2.36 3.92
CA ALA A 80 6.33 1.44 4.09
C ALA A 80 5.88 0.10 4.70
N SER A 81 4.81 0.11 5.47
CA SER A 81 4.18 -1.10 6.00
C SER A 81 2.71 -0.86 6.34
N ALA A 82 1.91 -1.91 6.32
CA ALA A 82 0.53 -1.93 6.79
C ALA A 82 0.31 -3.17 7.64
N THR A 83 -0.50 -3.05 8.69
CA THR A 83 -0.88 -4.18 9.53
C THR A 83 -2.35 -4.11 9.88
N GLY A 84 -2.96 -5.27 10.04
CA GLY A 84 -4.34 -5.41 10.50
C GLY A 84 -4.61 -6.83 10.95
N ARG A 85 -5.61 -6.97 11.80
CA ARG A 85 -6.03 -8.25 12.37
C ARG A 85 -7.53 -8.41 12.25
N PHE A 86 -7.98 -9.56 11.77
CA PHE A 86 -9.40 -9.88 11.68
C PHE A 86 -9.68 -11.31 12.11
N THR A 87 -10.88 -11.53 12.64
CA THR A 87 -11.40 -12.89 12.83
C THR A 87 -12.01 -13.37 11.51
N ILE A 88 -11.61 -14.55 11.04
CA ILE A 88 -12.20 -15.16 9.85
C ILE A 88 -13.70 -15.38 10.11
N PRO A 89 -14.60 -14.85 9.26
CA PRO A 89 -16.03 -15.01 9.48
C PRO A 89 -16.46 -16.46 9.31
N ILE A 90 -17.66 -16.78 9.81
CA ILE A 90 -18.37 -18.04 9.48
C ILE A 90 -19.53 -17.66 8.57
N PRO A 91 -19.28 -17.55 7.25
CA PRO A 91 -20.26 -17.08 6.29
C PRO A 91 -21.41 -18.06 6.10
N LYS A 92 -22.52 -17.58 5.56
CA LYS A 92 -23.70 -18.37 5.20
C LYS A 92 -24.05 -18.16 3.75
N HIS A 93 -24.61 -19.21 3.16
CA HIS A 93 -25.15 -19.13 1.81
C HIS A 93 -26.40 -18.23 1.84
N THR A 94 -26.47 -17.21 0.97
CA THR A 94 -27.58 -16.24 0.92
C THR A 94 -28.87 -16.90 0.41
N GLY A 95 -28.71 -17.89 -0.47
CA GLY A 95 -29.81 -18.59 -1.13
C GLY A 95 -30.36 -17.86 -2.36
N ALA A 96 -29.72 -16.76 -2.77
CA ALA A 96 -30.11 -15.98 -3.94
C ALA A 96 -29.84 -16.71 -5.27
N SER A 97 -28.87 -17.61 -5.31
CA SER A 97 -28.60 -18.50 -6.44
C SER A 97 -28.41 -19.96 -6.00
N ASN A 98 -28.12 -20.85 -6.96
CA ASN A 98 -27.72 -22.24 -6.70
C ASN A 98 -26.19 -22.43 -6.70
N ASP A 99 -25.44 -21.35 -6.91
CA ASP A 99 -24.00 -21.39 -7.13
C ASP A 99 -23.23 -21.32 -5.80
N THR A 100 -21.95 -21.67 -5.81
CA THR A 100 -21.07 -21.41 -4.68
C THR A 100 -20.87 -19.91 -4.51
N GLU A 101 -20.99 -19.44 -3.28
CA GLU A 101 -20.79 -18.04 -2.90
C GLU A 101 -19.41 -17.83 -2.28
N TRP A 102 -18.85 -16.63 -2.37
CA TRP A 102 -17.45 -16.34 -2.09
C TRP A 102 -17.31 -15.09 -1.22
N GLY A 103 -16.12 -14.89 -0.68
CA GLY A 103 -15.68 -13.62 -0.11
C GLY A 103 -14.21 -13.70 0.30
N SER A 104 -13.60 -12.53 0.48
CA SER A 104 -12.23 -12.41 0.94
C SER A 104 -12.08 -11.29 1.96
N ALA A 105 -11.20 -11.47 2.95
CA ALA A 105 -10.77 -10.39 3.84
C ALA A 105 -9.24 -10.31 3.85
N TRP A 106 -8.72 -9.10 3.64
CA TRP A 106 -7.28 -8.89 3.45
C TRP A 106 -6.80 -7.50 3.87
N VAL A 107 -5.48 -7.40 4.02
CA VAL A 107 -4.75 -6.14 4.27
C VAL A 107 -3.72 -5.96 3.14
N GLY A 108 -3.59 -4.74 2.63
CA GLY A 108 -2.73 -4.47 1.49
C GLY A 108 -2.10 -3.08 1.45
N ILE A 109 -1.13 -2.94 0.55
CA ILE A 109 -0.57 -1.69 0.07
C ILE A 109 -0.60 -1.72 -1.45
N SER A 110 -1.10 -0.66 -2.09
CA SER A 110 -1.21 -0.55 -3.55
C SER A 110 -0.62 0.75 -4.10
N ASP A 111 -0.42 0.79 -5.42
CA ASP A 111 -0.17 2.03 -6.15
C ASP A 111 -1.46 2.84 -6.34
N TYR A 112 -1.32 4.08 -6.82
CA TYR A 112 -2.47 4.98 -7.04
C TYR A 112 -3.52 4.42 -8.00
N THR A 113 -3.10 3.60 -8.96
CA THR A 113 -3.95 3.02 -10.00
C THR A 113 -4.56 1.67 -9.61
N PHE A 114 -4.15 1.10 -8.47
CA PHE A 114 -4.45 -0.28 -8.06
C PHE A 114 -4.03 -1.32 -9.11
N GLU A 115 -2.96 -1.05 -9.87
CA GLU A 115 -2.40 -1.99 -10.85
C GLU A 115 -1.23 -2.78 -10.30
N SER A 116 -0.68 -2.36 -9.17
CA SER A 116 0.39 -3.05 -8.45
C SER A 116 0.12 -2.98 -6.96
N GLN A 117 0.31 -4.11 -6.26
CA GLN A 117 0.01 -4.20 -4.83
C GLN A 117 0.88 -5.21 -4.09
N LEU A 118 0.85 -5.18 -2.76
CA LEU A 118 1.23 -6.29 -1.90
C LEU A 118 0.09 -6.50 -0.92
N GLN A 119 -0.45 -7.71 -0.88
CA GLN A 119 -1.61 -8.00 -0.04
C GLN A 119 -1.62 -9.45 0.41
N GLY A 120 -2.33 -9.70 1.51
CA GLY A 120 -2.53 -11.04 2.03
C GLY A 120 -3.80 -11.12 2.85
N GLY A 121 -4.38 -12.32 2.85
CA GLY A 121 -5.69 -12.50 3.45
C GLY A 121 -6.17 -13.94 3.45
N VAL A 122 -7.48 -14.05 3.65
CA VAL A 122 -8.19 -15.33 3.65
C VAL A 122 -9.42 -15.23 2.78
N ASP A 123 -9.53 -16.20 1.88
CA ASP A 123 -10.71 -16.43 1.06
C ASP A 123 -11.61 -17.46 1.71
N TRP A 124 -12.90 -17.38 1.40
CA TRP A 124 -13.84 -18.43 1.71
C TRP A 124 -14.82 -18.68 0.58
N THR A 125 -15.33 -19.91 0.59
CA THR A 125 -16.44 -20.35 -0.24
C THR A 125 -17.54 -20.93 0.61
N VAL A 126 -18.79 -20.73 0.20
CA VAL A 126 -19.96 -21.35 0.81
C VAL A 126 -20.74 -22.07 -0.26
N GLU A 127 -20.76 -23.40 -0.18
CA GLU A 127 -21.60 -24.23 -1.04
C GLU A 127 -23.07 -24.09 -0.64
N ARG A 128 -24.00 -24.40 -1.56
CA ARG A 128 -25.45 -24.43 -1.28
C ARG A 128 -25.83 -25.35 -0.11
N SER A 129 -25.02 -26.38 0.16
CA SER A 129 -25.18 -27.28 1.31
C SER A 129 -24.96 -26.58 2.67
N GLY A 130 -24.38 -25.38 2.67
CA GLY A 130 -23.90 -24.66 3.84
C GLY A 130 -22.46 -25.01 4.24
N LYS A 131 -21.78 -25.88 3.48
CA LYS A 131 -20.38 -26.21 3.72
C LYS A 131 -19.48 -25.02 3.36
N VAL A 132 -18.64 -24.63 4.32
CA VAL A 132 -17.66 -23.54 4.15
C VAL A 132 -16.26 -24.11 3.97
N SER A 133 -15.48 -23.55 3.04
CA SER A 133 -14.04 -23.82 2.89
C SER A 133 -13.27 -22.50 2.97
N TYR A 134 -12.06 -22.54 3.53
CA TYR A 134 -11.19 -21.36 3.70
C TYR A 134 -9.82 -21.63 3.09
N THR A 135 -9.23 -20.60 2.49
CA THR A 135 -7.87 -20.68 1.95
C THR A 135 -7.13 -19.37 2.22
N ALA A 136 -5.96 -19.45 2.84
CA ALA A 136 -5.09 -18.29 3.00
C ALA A 136 -4.26 -18.04 1.73
N TRP A 137 -3.95 -16.78 1.45
CA TRP A 137 -3.25 -16.39 0.24
C TRP A 137 -2.43 -15.12 0.43
N TYR A 138 -1.55 -14.88 -0.53
CA TYR A 138 -0.88 -13.59 -0.72
C TYR A 138 -0.77 -13.27 -2.21
N GLU A 139 -0.64 -11.99 -2.52
CA GLU A 139 -0.43 -11.49 -3.86
C GLU A 139 0.59 -10.35 -3.84
N GLY A 140 1.36 -10.23 -4.91
CA GLY A 140 2.33 -9.17 -5.01
C GLY A 140 2.64 -8.72 -6.43
N PHE A 141 2.83 -7.42 -6.56
CA PHE A 141 3.01 -6.66 -7.79
C PHE A 141 1.88 -6.89 -8.79
N ARG A 142 2.20 -7.51 -9.94
CA ARG A 142 1.27 -7.83 -11.02
C ARG A 142 1.11 -9.34 -11.21
N TYR A 143 1.45 -10.12 -10.18
CA TYR A 143 1.26 -11.56 -10.19
C TYR A 143 -0.15 -11.92 -9.73
N GLU A 144 -0.63 -13.07 -10.18
CA GLU A 144 -1.84 -13.69 -9.64
C GLU A 144 -1.65 -14.10 -8.16
N PRO A 145 -2.74 -14.20 -7.38
CA PRO A 145 -2.70 -14.71 -6.01
C PRO A 145 -2.04 -16.09 -5.91
N SER A 146 -1.23 -16.27 -4.87
CA SER A 146 -0.64 -17.54 -4.48
C SER A 146 -1.28 -18.05 -3.20
N TYR A 147 -1.81 -19.27 -3.24
CA TYR A 147 -2.47 -19.92 -2.11
C TYR A 147 -1.46 -20.66 -1.23
N LEU A 148 -1.71 -20.63 0.08
CA LEU A 148 -0.78 -21.09 1.11
C LEU A 148 -1.22 -22.43 1.70
N ASP A 149 -0.98 -23.53 0.98
CA ASP A 149 -1.46 -24.87 1.36
C ASP A 149 -0.94 -25.35 2.73
N ASP A 150 0.26 -24.92 3.14
CA ASP A 150 0.87 -25.28 4.43
C ASP A 150 0.44 -24.34 5.58
N PHE A 151 -0.43 -23.36 5.33
CA PHE A 151 -0.92 -22.41 6.33
C PHE A 151 -2.41 -22.59 6.58
N ASN A 152 -2.73 -23.52 7.49
CA ASN A 152 -4.11 -23.85 7.81
C ASN A 152 -4.84 -22.72 8.55
N VAL A 153 -6.04 -22.42 8.08
CA VAL A 153 -6.95 -21.42 8.65
C VAL A 153 -8.37 -21.96 8.72
N THR A 154 -9.12 -21.55 9.75
CA THR A 154 -10.52 -21.95 9.94
C THR A 154 -11.39 -20.78 10.37
N GLY A 155 -12.69 -20.84 10.08
CA GLY A 155 -13.64 -19.84 10.55
C GLY A 155 -13.59 -19.67 12.07
N GLY A 156 -13.45 -18.44 12.54
CA GLY A 156 -13.23 -18.10 13.94
C GLY A 156 -11.76 -17.90 14.34
N ASP A 157 -10.79 -18.28 13.51
CA ASP A 157 -9.39 -17.95 13.78
C ASP A 157 -9.14 -16.44 13.67
N GLU A 158 -8.25 -15.94 14.50
CA GLU A 158 -7.78 -14.56 14.44
C GLU A 158 -6.49 -14.48 13.63
N ILE A 159 -6.56 -13.81 12.48
CA ILE A 159 -5.45 -13.65 11.55
C ILE A 159 -4.90 -12.24 11.64
N GLN A 160 -3.59 -12.12 11.78
CA GLN A 160 -2.86 -10.87 11.57
C GLN A 160 -2.12 -10.93 10.24
N VAL A 161 -2.23 -9.85 9.47
CA VAL A 161 -1.52 -9.66 8.21
C VAL A 161 -0.58 -8.48 8.40
N ASP A 162 0.71 -8.70 8.10
CA ASP A 162 1.74 -7.67 8.11
C ASP A 162 2.33 -7.55 6.69
N ILE A 163 2.25 -6.35 6.11
CA ILE A 163 2.83 -6.01 4.80
C ILE A 163 4.02 -5.08 5.02
N ALA A 164 5.14 -5.34 4.35
CA ALA A 164 6.30 -4.44 4.34
C ALA A 164 6.84 -4.23 2.92
N THR A 165 6.95 -2.97 2.49
CA THR A 165 7.58 -2.61 1.21
C THR A 165 9.06 -2.31 1.49
N THR A 166 9.97 -3.16 1.03
CA THR A 166 11.41 -3.00 1.29
C THR A 166 12.09 -2.14 0.22
N SER A 167 11.55 -2.14 -0.98
CA SER A 167 11.87 -1.19 -2.06
C SER A 167 10.65 -1.01 -2.97
N THR A 168 10.79 -0.28 -4.08
CA THR A 168 9.73 -0.19 -5.09
C THR A 168 9.54 -1.50 -5.88
N THR A 169 10.47 -2.45 -5.78
CA THR A 169 10.44 -3.72 -6.53
C THR A 169 10.54 -4.94 -5.63
N THR A 170 10.55 -4.76 -4.30
CA THR A 170 10.61 -5.85 -3.33
C THR A 170 9.75 -5.56 -2.11
N GLY A 171 9.17 -6.59 -1.52
CA GLY A 171 8.43 -6.48 -0.27
C GLY A 171 8.26 -7.83 0.41
N ASN A 172 7.51 -7.82 1.49
CA ASN A 172 7.22 -8.98 2.32
C ASN A 172 5.74 -8.98 2.69
N VAL A 173 5.12 -10.14 2.61
CA VAL A 173 3.76 -10.40 3.12
C VAL A 173 3.87 -11.50 4.16
N ARG A 174 3.38 -11.22 5.37
CA ARG A 174 3.41 -12.17 6.48
C ARG A 174 2.01 -12.36 7.05
N LEU A 175 1.59 -13.62 7.15
CA LEU A 175 0.35 -14.02 7.80
C LEU A 175 0.67 -14.73 9.10
N ILE A 176 -0.09 -14.41 10.15
CA ILE A 176 0.04 -15.01 11.48
C ILE A 176 -1.36 -15.44 11.90
N ASN A 177 -1.54 -16.72 12.17
CA ASN A 177 -2.75 -17.24 12.78
C ASN A 177 -2.53 -17.19 14.29
N ILE A 178 -3.06 -16.15 14.92
CA ILE A 178 -2.88 -15.87 16.35
C ILE A 178 -3.52 -16.97 17.19
N SER A 179 -4.65 -17.53 16.73
CA SER A 179 -5.35 -18.61 17.42
C SER A 179 -4.50 -19.89 17.55
N THR A 180 -3.66 -20.18 16.55
CA THR A 180 -2.84 -21.40 16.52
C THR A 180 -1.37 -21.16 16.83
N GLY A 181 -0.89 -19.92 16.72
CA GLY A 181 0.51 -19.53 16.83
C GLY A 181 1.33 -19.77 15.55
N ASN A 182 0.72 -20.32 14.50
CA ASN A 182 1.38 -20.54 13.22
C ASN A 182 1.60 -19.21 12.48
N ASN A 183 2.68 -19.12 11.71
CA ASN A 183 2.96 -17.98 10.86
C ASN A 183 3.71 -18.40 9.60
N ILE A 184 3.56 -17.61 8.55
CA ILE A 184 4.25 -17.77 7.28
C ILE A 184 4.61 -16.38 6.74
N SER A 185 5.76 -16.29 6.07
CA SER A 185 6.34 -15.03 5.60
C SER A 185 6.91 -15.24 4.20
N MET A 186 6.51 -14.38 3.26
CA MET A 186 6.84 -14.49 1.86
C MET A 186 7.51 -13.21 1.39
N ASP A 187 8.76 -13.33 0.96
CA ASP A 187 9.46 -12.24 0.27
C ASP A 187 9.05 -12.25 -1.20
N VAL A 188 8.60 -11.10 -1.70
CA VAL A 188 8.11 -10.93 -3.07
C VAL A 188 9.03 -9.96 -3.81
N THR A 189 9.42 -10.33 -5.03
CA THR A 189 10.16 -9.47 -5.96
C THR A 189 9.31 -9.21 -7.18
N SER A 190 9.29 -7.98 -7.67
CA SER A 190 8.47 -7.59 -8.82
C SER A 190 8.91 -8.32 -10.09
N PRO A 191 7.99 -8.55 -11.04
CA PRO A 191 8.39 -8.86 -12.40
C PRO A 191 9.14 -7.66 -13.03
N PRO A 192 9.88 -7.89 -14.13
CA PRO A 192 10.48 -6.80 -14.89
C PRO A 192 9.49 -5.68 -15.22
N ASP A 193 9.98 -4.44 -15.26
CA ASP A 193 9.22 -3.23 -15.63
C ASP A 193 7.99 -2.94 -14.75
N THR A 194 7.88 -3.58 -13.59
CA THR A 194 6.82 -3.36 -12.60
C THR A 194 7.40 -2.78 -11.32
N PHE A 195 6.67 -1.86 -10.71
CA PHE A 195 7.05 -1.25 -9.43
C PHE A 195 5.80 -0.90 -8.64
N LEU A 196 5.96 -0.80 -7.32
CA LEU A 196 4.93 -0.41 -6.37
C LEU A 196 5.28 0.96 -5.77
N THR A 197 4.45 1.96 -6.03
CA THR A 197 4.63 3.32 -5.48
C THR A 197 4.17 3.44 -4.02
N SER A 198 3.39 2.47 -3.54
CA SER A 198 2.91 2.37 -2.15
C SER A 198 2.11 3.61 -1.73
N ASP A 199 1.12 3.94 -2.55
CA ASP A 199 0.32 5.14 -2.43
C ASP A 199 -0.89 4.97 -1.52
N ASN A 200 -1.39 3.74 -1.38
CA ASN A 200 -2.51 3.40 -0.53
C ASN A 200 -2.15 2.29 0.47
N ALA A 201 -2.81 2.30 1.62
CA ALA A 201 -2.84 1.19 2.57
C ALA A 201 -4.30 0.90 2.93
N GLU A 202 -4.69 -0.37 2.90
CA GLU A 202 -6.10 -0.76 2.90
C GLU A 202 -6.41 -2.01 3.73
N TRP A 203 -7.65 -2.06 4.25
CA TRP A 203 -8.24 -3.15 5.01
C TRP A 203 -9.61 -3.46 4.43
N ILE A 204 -9.73 -4.56 3.69
CA ILE A 204 -10.80 -4.76 2.73
C ILE A 204 -11.52 -6.09 2.96
N MET A 205 -12.84 -6.03 2.82
CA MET A 205 -13.72 -7.14 2.51
C MET A 205 -14.03 -7.08 1.01
N GLU A 206 -13.66 -8.12 0.27
CA GLU A 206 -13.75 -8.16 -1.18
C GLU A 206 -14.74 -9.20 -1.71
N TYR A 207 -15.43 -8.75 -2.74
CA TYR A 207 -16.24 -9.53 -3.66
C TYR A 207 -15.45 -9.74 -4.95
N PHE A 208 -15.19 -11.00 -5.32
CA PHE A 208 -14.47 -11.34 -6.55
C PHE A 208 -15.27 -10.94 -7.79
N SER A 209 -14.81 -9.89 -8.50
CA SER A 209 -15.42 -9.40 -9.75
C SER A 209 -14.61 -9.76 -11.00
N GLY A 210 -13.35 -10.18 -10.87
CA GLY A 210 -12.44 -10.50 -11.98
C GLY A 210 -12.47 -11.99 -12.38
N GLY A 211 -13.10 -12.33 -13.50
CA GLY A 211 -13.20 -13.69 -14.05
C GLY A 211 -14.62 -14.26 -14.11
N GLY A 212 -15.57 -13.57 -13.48
CA GLY A 212 -17.00 -13.88 -13.43
C GLY A 212 -17.59 -13.20 -12.21
N ARG A 213 -18.83 -12.71 -12.30
CA ARG A 213 -19.57 -12.20 -11.14
C ARG A 213 -19.92 -13.38 -10.23
N LEU A 214 -18.97 -13.83 -9.42
CA LEU A 214 -19.22 -14.88 -8.41
C LEU A 214 -20.31 -14.37 -7.45
N ALA A 215 -21.01 -15.22 -6.72
CA ALA A 215 -22.01 -14.70 -5.77
C ALA A 215 -21.32 -14.35 -4.44
N LEU A 216 -21.71 -13.24 -3.79
CA LEU A 216 -21.16 -12.83 -2.49
C LEU A 216 -21.86 -13.60 -1.36
N ALA A 217 -21.08 -14.25 -0.49
CA ALA A 217 -21.62 -14.93 0.67
C ALA A 217 -22.04 -13.92 1.77
N ASP A 218 -23.06 -14.28 2.58
CA ASP A 218 -23.37 -13.53 3.80
C ASP A 218 -22.27 -13.80 4.84
N PHE A 219 -21.25 -12.94 4.84
CA PHE A 219 -20.13 -13.02 5.79
C PHE A 219 -20.50 -12.49 7.18
N GLY A 220 -21.72 -12.00 7.40
CA GLY A 220 -22.18 -11.42 8.64
C GLY A 220 -21.43 -10.11 8.99
N ARG A 221 -20.29 -10.22 9.67
CA ARG A 221 -19.48 -9.08 10.07
C ARG A 221 -18.00 -9.45 10.17
N VAL A 222 -17.16 -8.63 9.55
CA VAL A 222 -15.69 -8.66 9.68
C VAL A 222 -15.26 -7.38 10.38
N VAL A 223 -14.27 -7.47 11.27
CA VAL A 223 -13.64 -6.29 11.89
C VAL A 223 -12.15 -6.41 11.73
N PHE A 224 -11.56 -5.41 11.10
CA PHE A 224 -10.12 -5.22 11.19
C PHE A 224 -9.82 -4.40 12.45
N THR A 225 -8.98 -4.96 13.30
CA THR A 225 -8.41 -4.35 14.49
C THR A 225 -6.92 -4.14 14.29
N ASN A 226 -6.31 -3.32 15.15
CA ASN A 226 -4.90 -2.92 15.02
C ASN A 226 -4.55 -2.36 13.63
N ALA A 227 -5.55 -1.80 12.94
CA ALA A 227 -5.39 -1.23 11.62
C ALA A 227 -4.48 0.00 11.71
N SER A 228 -3.28 -0.10 11.15
CA SER A 228 -2.32 1.00 11.09
C SER A 228 -1.35 0.84 9.93
N ALA A 229 -0.84 1.96 9.43
CA ALA A 229 0.17 1.98 8.38
C ALA A 229 1.34 2.87 8.78
N LYS A 230 2.57 2.47 8.43
CA LYS A 230 3.76 3.26 8.68
C LYS A 230 4.24 3.88 7.38
N MET A 231 4.52 5.17 7.40
CA MET A 231 5.09 5.90 6.28
C MET A 231 6.61 5.67 6.20
N SER A 232 7.20 5.86 5.02
CA SER A 232 8.66 5.84 4.81
C SER A 232 9.41 6.89 5.64
N THR A 233 8.71 7.93 6.11
CA THR A 233 9.22 8.94 7.05
C THR A 233 9.27 8.46 8.50
N GLY A 234 8.76 7.26 8.79
CA GLY A 234 8.66 6.68 10.13
C GLY A 234 7.39 7.05 10.89
N ARG A 235 6.57 7.98 10.39
CA ARG A 235 5.27 8.34 10.96
C ARG A 235 4.32 7.13 10.87
N VAL A 236 3.55 6.88 11.93
CA VAL A 236 2.48 5.90 11.94
C VAL A 236 1.16 6.63 11.73
N GLU A 237 0.40 6.20 10.74
CA GLU A 237 -0.95 6.63 10.45
C GLU A 237 -1.94 5.61 11.05
N ASP A 238 -2.97 6.14 11.69
CA ASP A 238 -4.15 5.40 12.11
C ASP A 238 -5.28 5.66 11.10
N LEU A 239 -6.51 5.22 11.37
CA LEU A 239 -7.64 5.37 10.45
C LEU A 239 -8.23 6.80 10.37
N ARG A 240 -7.60 7.82 10.96
CA ARG A 240 -8.07 9.22 10.82
C ARG A 240 -7.94 9.72 9.40
N GLY A 241 -9.06 10.19 8.86
CA GLY A 241 -9.12 10.67 7.48
C GLY A 241 -8.99 9.53 6.47
N ALA A 242 -9.17 8.27 6.88
CA ALA A 242 -9.31 7.17 5.96
C ALA A 242 -10.59 7.34 5.13
N THR A 243 -10.51 6.95 3.86
CA THR A 243 -11.68 6.79 3.01
C THR A 243 -12.41 5.52 3.45
N ILE A 244 -13.67 5.67 3.84
CA ILE A 244 -14.59 4.56 4.12
C ILE A 244 -15.17 4.09 2.80
N ILE A 245 -14.98 2.82 2.49
CA ILE A 245 -15.45 2.18 1.26
C ILE A 245 -16.66 1.32 1.63
N LYS A 246 -17.79 1.54 0.95
CA LYS A 246 -18.99 0.69 1.05
C LYS A 246 -19.19 -0.10 -0.23
N MET A 247 -19.68 -1.32 -0.12
CA MET A 247 -19.94 -2.16 -1.29
C MET A 247 -21.39 -2.00 -1.75
N VAL A 248 -21.57 -1.65 -3.02
CA VAL A 248 -22.86 -1.50 -3.68
C VAL A 248 -22.91 -2.41 -4.91
N LEU A 249 -23.86 -3.35 -4.93
CA LEU A 249 -24.11 -4.25 -6.06
C LEU A 249 -25.50 -3.96 -6.62
N ASP A 250 -25.60 -3.75 -7.93
CA ASP A 250 -26.87 -3.45 -8.62
C ASP A 250 -27.67 -2.34 -7.91
N ASP A 251 -26.99 -1.23 -7.61
CA ASP A 251 -27.50 -0.04 -6.89
C ASP A 251 -28.00 -0.29 -5.45
N LYS A 252 -27.70 -1.46 -4.87
CA LYS A 252 -28.02 -1.78 -3.47
C LYS A 252 -26.77 -1.87 -2.63
N LEU A 253 -26.79 -1.22 -1.46
CA LEU A 253 -25.77 -1.42 -0.44
C LEU A 253 -25.81 -2.89 0.01
N VAL A 254 -24.68 -3.59 -0.11
CA VAL A 254 -24.53 -5.00 0.32
C VAL A 254 -23.51 -5.18 1.43
N ALA A 255 -22.59 -4.22 1.60
CA ALA A 255 -21.69 -4.19 2.76
C ALA A 255 -21.52 -2.75 3.27
N ASP A 256 -21.84 -2.57 4.54
CA ASP A 256 -21.73 -1.29 5.24
C ASP A 256 -20.47 -1.24 6.10
N SER A 257 -19.65 -0.21 5.90
CA SER A 257 -18.37 -0.02 6.57
C SER A 257 -18.44 1.16 7.54
N VAL A 258 -17.94 0.96 8.75
CA VAL A 258 -17.91 1.96 9.82
C VAL A 258 -16.57 1.91 10.55
N ILE A 259 -15.91 3.07 10.66
CA ILE A 259 -14.72 3.22 11.50
C ILE A 259 -15.18 3.38 12.94
N ASP A 260 -15.04 2.31 13.73
CA ASP A 260 -15.48 2.25 15.14
C ASP A 260 -14.47 2.95 16.07
N SER A 261 -13.20 3.00 15.70
CA SER A 261 -12.14 3.71 16.43
C SER A 261 -10.95 4.03 15.52
N LEU A 262 -9.92 4.69 16.06
CA LEU A 262 -8.69 5.03 15.32
C LEU A 262 -7.98 3.80 14.72
N SER A 263 -8.19 2.59 15.24
CA SER A 263 -7.54 1.37 14.76
C SER A 263 -8.52 0.25 14.43
N GLN A 264 -9.82 0.56 14.29
CA GLN A 264 -10.85 -0.42 14.00
C GLN A 264 -11.79 0.02 12.88
N ILE A 265 -11.93 -0.82 11.86
CA ILE A 265 -12.96 -0.72 10.81
C ILE A 265 -13.81 -1.98 10.85
N ALA A 266 -15.12 -1.79 11.01
CA ALA A 266 -16.12 -2.84 10.97
C ALA A 266 -16.85 -2.83 9.63
N ILE A 267 -17.02 -4.01 9.05
CA ILE A 267 -17.68 -4.22 7.77
C ILE A 267 -18.79 -5.23 7.99
N LYS A 268 -20.02 -4.85 7.69
CA LYS A 268 -21.21 -5.68 7.93
C LYS A 268 -21.90 -5.98 6.62
N TYR A 269 -22.18 -7.26 6.37
CA TYR A 269 -23.06 -7.67 5.28
C TYR A 269 -24.48 -7.14 5.56
N VAL A 270 -25.08 -6.53 4.55
CA VAL A 270 -26.46 -6.01 4.60
C VAL A 270 -27.25 -6.61 3.45
N LYS A 271 -28.50 -6.97 3.74
CA LYS A 271 -29.43 -7.59 2.80
C LYS A 271 -30.14 -6.57 1.93
#